data_AF-A0A7K5LT85-F1
#
_entry.id   AF-A0A7K5LT85-F1
#
_cell.length_a   1.000
_cell.length_b   1.000
_cell.length_c   1.000
_cell.angle_alpha   90.00
_cell.angle_beta   90.00
_cell.angle_gamma   90.00
#
_symmetry.space_group_name_H-M   'P 1'
#
loop_
_entity.id
_entity.type
_entity.pdbx_description
1 polymer ?
#
loop_
_entity_poly.entity_id
_entity_poly.type
_entity_poly.pdbx_seq_one_letter_code
_entity_poly.pdbx_strand_id
1 'polypeptide(L)' 'TPVTPGRRALLALVRRSRHREVPLRELQVGKAPPGASLGVLFLLHDLLGAQQLQRVPTASGPLLRLAEP' A
#
# COMPACT_ATOMS: atom_id res chain seq x y z
N THR A 1 2.85 -15.95 0.39
CA THR A 1 3.46 -15.47 1.66
C THR A 1 2.38 -15.11 2.64
N PRO A 2 2.49 -15.47 3.94
CA PRO A 2 1.49 -15.09 4.94
C PRO A 2 1.39 -13.57 5.09
N VAL A 3 0.16 -13.05 5.15
CA VAL A 3 -0.10 -11.62 5.27
C VAL A 3 0.07 -11.18 6.73
N THR A 4 1.18 -10.52 7.02
CA THR A 4 1.47 -9.93 8.34
C THR A 4 0.41 -8.88 8.73
N PRO A 5 0.22 -8.58 10.02
CA PRO A 5 -0.73 -7.56 10.48
C PRO A 5 -0.55 -6.21 9.77
N GLY A 6 0.70 -5.75 9.62
CA GLY A 6 1.02 -4.51 8.90
C GLY A 6 0.62 -4.54 7.43
N ARG A 7 0.91 -5.64 6.71
CA ARG A 7 0.47 -5.82 5.31
C ARG A 7 -1.05 -5.79 5.20
N ARG A 8 -1.73 -6.50 6.11
CA ARG A 8 -3.19 -6.58 6.14
C ARG A 8 -3.83 -5.21 6.35
N ALA A 9 -3.28 -4.44 7.29
CA ALA A 9 -3.76 -3.09 7.57
C ALA A 9 -3.59 -2.15 6.37
N LEU A 10 -2.44 -2.22 5.69
CA LEU A 10 -2.18 -1.41 4.50
C LEU A 10 -3.07 -1.79 3.32
N LEU A 11 -3.23 -3.10 3.04
CA LEU A 11 -4.17 -3.58 2.03
C LEU A 11 -5.62 -3.19 2.35
N ALA A 12 -6.02 -3.24 3.63
CA ALA A 12 -7.34 -2.82 4.06
C ALA A 12 -7.55 -1.31 3.89
N LEU A 13 -6.51 -0.49 4.07
CA LEU A 13 -6.54 0.94 3.80
C LEU A 13 -6.79 1.20 2.30
N VAL A 14 -6.02 0.58 1.41
CA VAL A 14 -6.20 0.72 -0.04
C VAL A 14 -7.56 0.16 -0.49
N ARG A 15 -8.07 -0.93 0.10
CA ARG A 15 -9.41 -1.46 -0.21
C ARG A 15 -10.54 -0.50 0.11
N ARG A 16 -10.38 0.32 1.15
CA ARG A 16 -11.39 1.29 1.59
C ARG A 16 -11.27 2.64 0.91
N SER A 17 -10.17 2.90 0.19
CA SER A 17 -9.99 4.15 -0.52
C SER A 17 -10.82 4.20 -1.79
N ARG A 18 -11.07 5.43 -2.26
CA ARG A 18 -11.82 5.66 -3.49
C ARG A 18 -11.10 4.97 -4.67
N HIS A 19 -11.86 4.28 -5.50
CA HIS A 19 -11.33 3.51 -6.64
C HIS A 19 -10.31 2.42 -6.29
N ARG A 20 -10.16 2.06 -5.00
CA ARG A 20 -9.11 1.16 -4.49
C ARG A 20 -7.70 1.68 -4.82
N GLU A 21 -7.55 3.00 -4.81
CA GLU A 21 -6.32 3.71 -5.13
C GLU A 21 -5.95 4.69 -4.02
N VAL A 22 -4.65 4.82 -3.75
CA VAL A 22 -4.12 5.78 -2.78
C VAL A 22 -2.88 6.47 -3.36
N PRO A 23 -2.78 7.81 -3.31
CA PRO A 23 -1.55 8.50 -3.69
C PRO A 23 -0.36 8.04 -2.86
N LEU A 24 0.75 7.71 -3.53
CA LEU A 24 1.94 7.18 -2.85
C LEU A 24 2.44 8.14 -1.77
N ARG A 25 2.41 9.45 -2.04
CA ARG A 25 2.83 10.49 -1.09
C ARG A 25 2.04 10.47 0.22
N GLU A 26 0.75 10.13 0.19
CA GLU A 26 -0.09 10.09 1.40
C GLU A 26 0.32 8.93 2.32
N LEU A 27 0.77 7.83 1.72
CA LEU A 27 1.28 6.69 2.48
C LEU A 27 2.68 6.92 3.02
N GLN A 28 3.48 7.79 2.41
CA GLN A 28 4.84 8.12 2.86
C GLN A 28 4.87 9.10 4.03
N VAL A 29 3.88 10.00 4.12
CA VAL A 29 3.78 11.01 5.17
C VAL A 29 2.97 10.50 6.38
N GLY A 30 2.20 9.42 6.21
CA GLY A 30 1.34 8.86 7.24
C GLY A 30 2.07 8.05 8.33
N LYS A 31 1.42 7.95 9.50
CA LYS A 31 1.86 7.05 10.58
C LYS A 31 1.76 5.59 10.12
N ALA A 32 2.79 4.80 10.42
CA ALA A 32 2.82 3.39 10.04
C ALA A 32 1.61 2.62 10.63
N PRO A 33 1.00 1.68 9.88
CA PRO A 33 -0.12 0.90 10.37
C PRO A 33 0.26 0.10 11.64
N PRO A 34 -0.70 -0.19 12.54
CA PRO A 34 -0.44 -1.06 13.69
C PRO A 34 0.16 -2.41 13.26
N GLY A 35 1.23 -2.84 13.93
CA GLY A 35 1.96 -4.06 13.57
C GLY A 35 2.94 -3.92 12.40
N ALA A 36 3.24 -2.68 11.96
CA ALA A 36 4.28 -2.38 10.97
C ALA A 36 5.64 -2.11 11.64
N SER A 37 6.32 -3.15 12.13
CA SER A 37 7.61 -3.02 12.84
C SER A 37 8.73 -2.39 12.00
N LEU A 38 8.66 -2.51 10.66
CA LEU A 38 9.66 -2.00 9.71
C LEU A 38 9.19 -0.73 8.97
N GLY A 39 8.06 -0.14 9.38
CA GLY A 39 7.51 1.06 8.76
C GLY A 39 6.76 0.83 7.45
N VAL A 40 6.14 1.88 6.94
CA VAL A 40 5.22 1.80 5.80
C VAL A 40 5.93 1.59 4.46
N LEU A 41 7.13 2.16 4.29
CA LEU A 41 7.93 2.02 3.07
C LEU A 41 8.35 0.57 2.85
N PHE A 42 8.81 -0.12 3.89
CA PHE A 42 9.14 -1.54 3.81
C PHE A 42 7.92 -2.37 3.38
N LEU A 43 6.77 -2.14 4.01
CA LEU A 43 5.54 -2.85 3.68
C LEU A 43 5.10 -2.59 2.23
N LEU A 44 5.29 -1.36 1.73
CA LEU A 44 5.01 -1.04 0.33
C LEU A 44 5.91 -1.81 -0.63
N HIS A 45 7.23 -1.85 -0.35
CA HIS A 45 8.17 -2.62 -1.16
C HIS A 45 7.82 -4.11 -1.17
N ASP A 46 7.47 -4.68 -0.01
CA ASP A 46 7.06 -6.08 0.10
C ASP A 46 5.76 -6.37 -0.68
N LEU A 47 4.74 -5.52 -0.55
CA LEU A 47 3.46 -5.71 -1.25
C LEU A 47 3.57 -5.51 -2.77
N LEU A 48 4.43 -4.60 -3.23
CA LEU A 48 4.74 -4.41 -4.65
C LEU A 48 5.51 -5.62 -5.20
N GLY A 49 6.52 -6.10 -4.46
CA GLY A 49 7.27 -7.31 -4.83
C GLY A 49 6.40 -8.57 -4.86
N ALA A 50 5.41 -8.65 -3.98
CA ALA A 50 4.41 -9.72 -3.95
C ALA A 50 3.25 -9.53 -4.94
N GLN A 51 3.29 -8.49 -5.79
CA GLN A 51 2.26 -8.17 -6.79
C GLN A 51 0.84 -8.02 -6.21
N GLN A 52 0.71 -7.65 -4.94
CA GLN A 52 -0.60 -7.37 -4.32
C GLN A 52 -1.02 -5.92 -4.49
N LEU A 53 -0.05 -5.05 -4.76
CA LEU A 53 -0.24 -3.66 -5.15
C LEU A 53 0.46 -3.43 -6.49
N GLN A 54 -0.05 -2.45 -7.23
CA GLN A 54 0.56 -1.94 -8.45
C GLN A 54 0.82 -0.44 -8.31
N ARG A 55 1.93 0.03 -8.86
CA ARG A 55 2.22 1.47 -8.98
C ARG A 55 1.68 1.98 -10.30
N VAL A 56 0.77 2.94 -10.25
CA VAL A 56 0.16 3.53 -11.45
C VAL A 56 0.70 4.96 -11.61
N PRO A 57 1.45 5.28 -12.67
CA PRO A 57 1.89 6.64 -12.93
C PRO A 57 0.71 7.53 -13.31
N THR A 58 0.66 8.75 -12.77
CA THR A 58 -0.34 9.77 -13.15
C THR A 58 0.33 11.13 -13.24
N ALA A 59 -0.35 12.11 -13.86
CA ALA A 59 0.14 13.48 -13.98
C ALA A 59 0.36 14.18 -12.61
N SER A 60 -0.34 13.75 -11.56
CA SER A 60 -0.21 14.32 -10.21
C SER A 60 0.73 13.53 -9.29
N GLY A 61 1.47 12.56 -9.85
CA GLY A 61 2.33 11.63 -9.14
C GLY A 61 1.79 10.20 -9.08
N PRO A 62 2.58 9.23 -8.62
CA PRO A 62 2.17 7.82 -8.63
C PRO A 62 1.09 7.50 -7.60
N LEU A 63 0.15 6.65 -8.00
CA LEU A 63 -0.83 6.01 -7.13
C LEU A 63 -0.43 4.56 -6.84
N LEU A 64 -0.94 4.02 -5.75
CA LEU A 64 -0.93 2.60 -5.45
C LEU A 64 -2.35 2.06 -5.61
N ARG A 65 -2.51 1.04 -6.43
CA ARG A 65 -3.77 0.32 -6.69
C ARG A 65 -3.64 -1.11 -6.19
N LEU A 66 -4.73 -1.70 -5.72
CA LEU A 66 -4.78 -3.16 -5.54
C LEU A 66 -4.57 -3.86 -6.88
N ALA A 67 -3.74 -4.90 -6.89
CA ALA A 67 -3.77 -5.84 -8.00
C ALA A 67 -5.12 -6.57 -8.01
N GLU A 68 -5.76 -6.62 -9.17
CA GLU A 68 -6.92 -7.49 -9.36
C GLU A 68 -6.46 -8.97 -9.35
N PRO A 69 -7.29 -9.90 -8.86
CA PRO A 69 -7.00 -11.33 -8.94
C PRO A 69 -6.89 -11.83 -10.38
#